data_AF-A0AAQ3KGG1-F1
#
_entry.id   AF-A0AAQ3KGG1-F1
#
_cell.length_a   1.000
_cell.length_b   1.000
_cell.length_c   1.000
_cell.angle_alpha   90.00
_cell.angle_beta   90.00
_cell.angle_gamma   90.00
#
_symmetry.space_group_name_H-M   'P 1'
#
loop_
_entity.id
_entity.type
_entity.pdbx_description
1 polymer ?
#
loop_
_entity_poly.entity_id
_entity_poly.type
_entity_poly.pdbx_seq_one_letter_code
_entity_poly.pdbx_strand_id
1 'polypeptide(L)'
;MLAYCTKGDASTTKMLVPHSYKFEDCRRVLAEFVISDEQTFTVVEGNGFCKLLHQLEPRFTIPSRFTIARDYYNLYLDEMRKLKDFLKKSCVRVCLTIDTWASCQNLNYMCLTAHSIDNDWMLHKRVLNFCLAENHKGETIAKAVEKCLMA
;
A
#
# COMPACT_ATOMS: atom_id res chain seq x y z
N MET A 1 20.66 -8.51 -23.75
CA MET A 1 19.69 -7.41 -23.55
C MET A 1 18.36 -7.91 -24.11
N LEU A 2 17.39 -8.20 -23.26
CA LEU A 2 16.04 -8.54 -23.73
C LEU A 2 15.38 -7.22 -24.17
N ALA A 3 14.65 -7.22 -25.28
CA ALA A 3 13.88 -6.07 -25.72
C ALA A 3 12.44 -6.51 -25.89
N TYR A 4 11.49 -5.68 -25.44
CA TYR A 4 10.07 -5.94 -25.63
C TYR A 4 9.41 -4.72 -26.29
N CYS A 5 8.37 -4.98 -27.08
CA CYS A 5 7.56 -3.94 -27.70
C CYS A 5 6.49 -3.50 -26.70
N THR A 6 6.43 -2.20 -26.37
CA THR A 6 5.29 -1.67 -25.62
C THR A 6 4.05 -1.67 -26.52
N LYS A 7 2.88 -2.00 -25.95
CA LYS A 7 1.60 -1.77 -26.64
C LYS A 7 1.31 -0.27 -26.55
N GLY A 8 1.72 0.47 -27.57
CA GLY A 8 1.20 1.82 -27.81
C GLY A 8 -0.14 1.74 -28.54
N ASP A 9 -1.01 2.72 -28.30
CA ASP A 9 -2.19 2.97 -29.14
C ASP A 9 -1.79 3.00 -30.62
N ALA A 10 -2.71 2.57 -31.50
CA ALA A 10 -2.47 2.15 -32.89
C ALA A 10 -1.78 3.17 -33.82
N SER A 11 -1.42 4.37 -33.33
CA SER A 11 -0.72 5.43 -34.05
C SER A 11 0.76 5.62 -33.67
N THR A 12 1.30 4.92 -32.66
CA THR A 12 2.67 5.17 -32.16
C THR A 12 3.68 4.16 -32.71
N THR A 13 4.76 4.64 -33.33
CA THR A 13 5.89 3.84 -33.84
C THR A 13 6.38 2.85 -32.78
N LYS A 14 6.44 1.56 -33.14
CA LYS A 14 6.95 0.49 -32.25
C LYS A 14 8.42 0.74 -31.92
N MET A 15 8.68 1.35 -30.78
CA MET A 15 10.02 1.58 -30.28
C MET A 15 10.51 0.35 -29.51
N LEU A 16 11.66 -0.19 -29.88
CA LEU A 16 12.32 -1.24 -29.11
C LEU A 16 12.86 -0.62 -27.82
N VAL A 17 12.32 -1.06 -26.67
CA VAL A 17 12.82 -0.62 -25.37
C VAL A 17 13.82 -1.67 -24.86
N PRO A 18 15.08 -1.29 -24.62
CA PRO A 18 16.05 -2.20 -24.02
C PRO A 18 15.64 -2.49 -22.56
N HIS A 19 15.42 -3.75 -22.23
CA HIS A 19 15.17 -4.18 -20.87
C HIS A 19 16.49 -4.43 -20.15
N SER A 20 16.77 -3.58 -19.15
CA SER A 20 17.86 -3.76 -18.19
C SER A 20 17.28 -4.32 -16.90
N TYR A 21 17.76 -5.49 -16.48
CA TYR A 21 17.43 -6.02 -15.16
C TYR A 21 17.98 -5.10 -14.07
N LYS A 22 17.12 -4.75 -13.11
CA LYS A 22 17.46 -3.99 -11.91
C LYS A 22 16.82 -4.69 -10.72
N PHE A 23 17.65 -5.19 -9.82
CA PHE A 23 17.20 -5.94 -8.64
C PHE A 23 16.15 -5.18 -7.82
N GLU A 24 16.40 -3.89 -7.54
CA GLU A 24 15.50 -3.06 -6.74
C GLU A 24 14.13 -2.83 -7.40
N ASP A 25 14.07 -2.76 -8.74
CA ASP A 25 12.79 -2.64 -9.44
C ASP A 25 11.97 -3.93 -9.31
N CYS A 26 12.60 -5.09 -9.48
CA CYS A 26 11.95 -6.39 -9.26
C CYS A 26 11.48 -6.56 -7.81
N ARG A 27 12.31 -6.15 -6.84
CA ARG A 27 11.98 -6.21 -5.42
C ARG A 27 10.79 -5.31 -5.07
N ARG A 28 10.75 -4.09 -5.60
CA ARG A 28 9.61 -3.18 -5.42
C ARG A 28 8.33 -3.77 -6.00
N VAL A 29 8.37 -4.27 -7.23
CA VAL A 29 7.19 -4.89 -7.88
C VAL A 29 6.74 -6.14 -7.13
N LEU A 30 7.66 -6.91 -6.54
CA LEU A 30 7.31 -8.04 -5.69
C LEU A 30 6.57 -7.60 -4.42
N ALA A 31 7.00 -6.52 -3.77
CA ALA A 31 6.28 -5.96 -2.63
C ALA A 31 4.90 -5.42 -3.03
N GLU A 32 4.78 -4.76 -4.18
CA GLU A 32 3.52 -4.29 -4.76
C GLU A 32 2.56 -5.44 -5.09
N PHE A 33 3.06 -6.58 -5.59
CA PHE A 33 2.29 -7.80 -5.78
C PHE A 33 1.70 -8.30 -4.46
N VAL A 34 2.51 -8.37 -3.40
CA VAL A 34 2.02 -8.83 -2.09
C VAL A 34 0.91 -7.92 -1.56
N ILE A 35 1.02 -6.61 -1.77
CA ILE A 35 0.02 -5.62 -1.36
C ILE A 35 -1.25 -5.74 -2.19
N SER A 36 -1.11 -5.69 -3.52
CA SER A 36 -2.23 -5.57 -4.45
C SER A 36 -3.09 -6.84 -4.48
N ASP A 37 -2.44 -8.00 -4.32
CA ASP A 37 -3.09 -9.30 -4.35
C ASP A 37 -3.37 -9.84 -2.94
N GLU A 38 -3.19 -9.00 -1.91
CA GLU A 38 -3.43 -9.30 -0.50
C GLU A 38 -2.77 -10.62 -0.03
N GLN A 39 -1.57 -10.89 -0.53
CA GLN A 39 -0.85 -12.13 -0.23
C GLN A 39 -0.21 -12.07 1.17
N THR A 40 0.00 -13.24 1.76
CA THR A 40 0.82 -13.34 2.96
C THR A 40 2.30 -13.09 2.62
N PHE A 41 3.06 -12.50 3.54
CA PHE A 41 4.50 -12.28 3.31
C PHE A 41 5.28 -13.57 3.07
N THR A 42 4.75 -14.73 3.51
CA THR A 42 5.36 -16.05 3.29
C THR A 42 5.23 -16.54 1.85
N VAL A 43 4.42 -15.89 0.99
CA VAL A 43 4.25 -16.29 -0.42
C VAL A 43 5.59 -16.37 -1.15
N VAL A 44 6.53 -15.48 -0.83
CA VAL A 44 7.86 -15.39 -1.44
C VAL A 44 8.79 -16.54 -1.06
N GLU A 45 8.42 -17.33 -0.05
CA GLU A 45 9.16 -18.52 0.41
C GLU A 45 8.53 -19.83 -0.11
N GLY A 46 7.39 -19.74 -0.81
CA GLY A 46 6.68 -20.90 -1.34
C GLY A 46 7.44 -21.57 -2.49
N ASN A 47 7.65 -22.90 -2.40
CA ASN A 47 8.42 -23.65 -3.39
C ASN A 47 7.96 -23.44 -4.85
N GLY A 48 6.64 -23.40 -5.10
CA GLY A 48 6.10 -23.16 -6.44
C GLY A 48 6.40 -21.76 -6.96
N PHE A 49 6.24 -20.75 -6.10
CA PHE A 49 6.53 -19.36 -6.41
C PHE A 49 8.02 -19.14 -6.68
N CYS A 50 8.88 -19.72 -5.83
CA CYS A 50 10.33 -19.67 -6.02
C CYS A 50 10.77 -20.31 -7.34
N LYS A 51 10.22 -21.48 -7.70
CA LYS A 51 10.50 -22.14 -8.98
C LYS A 51 10.06 -21.28 -10.17
N LEU A 52 8.88 -20.68 -10.10
CA LEU A 52 8.37 -19.77 -11.13
C LEU A 52 9.32 -18.58 -11.34
N LEU A 53 9.67 -17.86 -10.27
CA LEU A 53 10.54 -16.69 -10.38
C LEU A 53 11.95 -17.05 -10.86
N HIS A 54 12.52 -18.17 -10.41
CA HIS A 54 13.81 -18.65 -10.92
C HIS A 54 13.75 -18.98 -12.41
N GLN A 55 12.62 -19.46 -12.92
CA GLN A 55 12.46 -19.74 -14.35
C GLN A 55 12.31 -18.44 -15.17
N LEU A 56 11.65 -17.42 -14.61
CA LEU A 56 11.41 -16.14 -15.29
C LEU A 56 12.63 -15.23 -15.28
N GLU A 57 13.31 -15.11 -14.14
CA GLU A 57 14.52 -14.30 -13.97
C GLU A 57 15.48 -14.97 -12.98
N PRO A 58 16.36 -15.86 -13.47
CA PRO A 58 17.30 -16.61 -12.62
C PRO A 58 18.26 -15.75 -11.80
N ARG A 59 18.48 -14.49 -12.20
CA ARG A 59 19.38 -13.55 -11.49
C ARG A 59 18.70 -12.88 -10.30
N PHE A 60 17.39 -13.01 -10.15
CA PHE A 60 16.64 -12.40 -9.07
C PHE A 60 16.73 -13.26 -7.80
N THR A 61 17.55 -12.80 -6.85
CA THR A 61 17.59 -13.41 -5.52
C THR A 61 16.33 -13.04 -4.75
N ILE A 62 15.46 -14.01 -4.54
CA ILE A 62 14.17 -13.77 -3.91
C ILE A 62 14.39 -13.32 -2.45
N PRO A 63 13.85 -12.15 -2.05
CA PRO A 63 13.99 -11.65 -0.69
C PRO A 63 13.19 -12.50 0.31
N SER A 64 13.65 -12.53 1.56
CA SER A 64 12.92 -13.22 2.65
C SER A 64 11.59 -12.52 2.96
N ARG A 65 10.66 -13.22 3.63
CA ARG A 65 9.41 -12.61 4.12
C ARG A 65 9.64 -11.39 5.00
N PHE A 66 10.73 -11.38 5.78
CA PHE A 66 11.07 -10.26 6.68
C PHE A 66 11.53 -9.03 5.89
N THR A 67 12.27 -9.26 4.81
CA THR A 67 12.69 -8.21 3.88
C THR A 67 11.47 -7.59 3.22
N ILE A 68 10.55 -8.42 2.69
CA ILE A 68 9.30 -7.94 2.10
C ILE A 68 8.43 -7.19 3.11
N ALA A 69 8.31 -7.68 4.34
CA ALA A 69 7.56 -6.98 5.39
C ALA A 69 8.15 -5.59 5.69
N ARG A 70 9.48 -5.44 5.65
CA ARG A 70 10.14 -4.14 5.79
C ARG A 70 9.86 -3.22 4.59
N ASP A 71 9.89 -3.76 3.38
CA ASP A 71 9.61 -3.00 2.17
C ASP A 71 8.17 -2.53 2.13
N TYR A 72 7.22 -3.41 2.50
CA TYR A 72 5.83 -3.07 2.74
C TYR A 72 5.68 -1.88 3.69
N TYR A 73 6.38 -1.93 4.83
CA TYR A 73 6.31 -0.84 5.82
C TYR A 73 6.88 0.48 5.28
N ASN A 74 7.97 0.44 4.51
CA ASN A 74 8.53 1.63 3.89
C ASN A 74 7.57 2.23 2.84
N LEU A 75 6.93 1.39 2.02
CA LEU A 75 5.89 1.81 1.08
C LEU A 75 4.72 2.46 1.82
N TYR A 76 4.28 1.88 2.93
CA TYR A 76 3.27 2.47 3.79
C TYR A 76 3.68 3.86 4.30
N LEU A 77 4.91 4.04 4.79
CA LEU A 77 5.39 5.34 5.26
C LEU A 77 5.43 6.39 4.14
N ASP A 78 5.82 5.98 2.93
CA ASP A 78 5.82 6.85 1.76
C ASP A 78 4.40 7.26 1.34
N GLU A 79 3.46 6.32 1.29
CA GLU A 79 2.04 6.61 1.00
C GLU A 79 1.41 7.47 2.10
N MET A 80 1.74 7.22 3.36
CA MET A 80 1.30 8.06 4.49
C MET A 80 1.80 9.50 4.32
N ARG A 81 3.05 9.70 3.90
CA ARG A 81 3.60 11.03 3.61
C ARG A 81 2.86 11.72 2.49
N LYS A 82 2.62 11.02 1.37
CA LYS A 82 1.86 11.53 0.21
C LYS A 82 0.43 11.92 0.60
N LEU A 83 -0.24 11.11 1.41
CA LEU A 83 -1.59 11.39 1.90
C LEU A 83 -1.63 12.64 2.78
N LYS A 84 -0.66 12.82 3.68
CA LYS A 84 -0.55 14.03 4.50
C LYS A 84 -0.36 15.28 3.62
N ASP A 85 0.51 15.19 2.63
CA ASP A 85 0.74 16.31 1.70
C ASP A 85 -0.50 16.62 0.86
N PHE A 86 -1.22 15.60 0.41
CA PHE A 86 -2.49 15.75 -0.30
C PHE A 86 -3.53 16.47 0.57
N LEU A 87 -3.74 16.00 1.81
CA LEU A 87 -4.71 16.62 2.72
C LEU A 87 -4.35 18.07 3.07
N LYS A 88 -3.06 18.41 3.18
CA LYS A 88 -2.61 19.78 3.45
C LYS A 88 -2.78 20.73 2.25
N LYS A 89 -2.58 20.24 1.03
CA LYS A 89 -2.54 21.07 -0.18
C LYS A 89 -3.89 21.17 -0.88
N SER A 90 -4.62 20.07 -0.94
CA SER A 90 -5.77 19.91 -1.84
C SER A 90 -7.12 19.95 -1.13
N CYS A 91 -7.14 19.87 0.20
CA CYS A 91 -8.38 19.77 0.96
C CYS A 91 -8.55 20.98 1.89
N VAL A 92 -9.58 21.80 1.63
CA VAL A 92 -9.92 22.95 2.51
C VAL A 92 -10.70 22.50 3.74
N ARG A 93 -11.51 21.45 3.60
CA ARG A 93 -12.34 20.88 4.66
C ARG A 93 -12.23 19.37 4.66
N VAL A 94 -12.05 18.80 5.84
CA VAL A 94 -11.99 17.35 6.06
C VAL A 94 -13.06 16.98 7.07
N CYS A 95 -13.85 15.97 6.75
CA CYS A 95 -14.78 15.32 7.66
C CYS A 95 -14.20 13.97 8.09
N LEU A 96 -14.28 13.66 9.38
CA LEU A 96 -13.80 12.40 9.92
C LEU A 96 -15.00 11.51 10.28
N THR A 97 -14.93 10.24 9.89
CA THR A 97 -15.84 9.22 10.38
C THR A 97 -15.06 8.16 11.13
N ILE A 98 -15.58 7.77 12.28
CA ILE A 98 -15.04 6.71 13.11
C ILE A 98 -16.01 5.54 13.03
N ASP A 99 -15.50 4.39 12.61
CA ASP A 99 -16.24 3.14 12.65
C ASP A 99 -15.59 2.24 13.71
N THR A 100 -16.41 1.60 14.55
CA THR A 100 -15.92 0.68 15.58
C THR A 100 -16.78 -0.58 15.61
N TRP A 101 -16.13 -1.74 15.69
CA TRP A 101 -16.80 -3.03 15.79
C TRP A 101 -16.00 -4.00 16.65
N ALA A 102 -16.68 -4.97 17.25
CA ALA A 102 -16.04 -6.09 17.93
C ALA A 102 -15.90 -7.27 16.97
N SER A 103 -14.74 -7.93 16.96
CA SER A 103 -14.56 -9.18 16.22
C SER A 103 -15.14 -10.36 16.99
N CYS A 104 -15.21 -11.52 16.32
CA CYS A 104 -15.58 -12.79 16.95
C CYS A 104 -14.62 -13.24 18.07
N GLN A 105 -13.46 -12.60 18.20
CA GLN A 105 -12.46 -12.84 19.26
C GLN A 105 -12.57 -11.82 20.40
N ASN A 106 -13.65 -11.03 20.45
CA ASN A 106 -13.85 -9.91 21.39
C ASN A 106 -12.74 -8.85 21.32
N LEU A 107 -12.14 -8.66 20.15
CA LEU A 107 -11.22 -7.55 19.89
C LEU A 107 -11.99 -6.37 19.31
N ASN A 108 -11.85 -5.19 19.92
CA ASN A 108 -12.51 -3.99 19.45
C ASN A 108 -11.62 -3.29 18.42
N TYR A 109 -12.09 -3.22 17.19
CA TYR A 109 -11.43 -2.50 16.11
C TYR A 109 -12.02 -1.10 15.97
N MET A 110 -11.16 -0.19 15.55
CA MET A 110 -11.50 1.18 15.19
C MET A 110 -10.86 1.51 13.83
N CYS A 111 -11.67 2.03 12.92
CA CYS A 111 -11.24 2.61 11.66
C CYS A 111 -11.55 4.10 11.66
N LEU A 112 -10.52 4.92 11.48
CA LEU A 112 -10.67 6.35 11.25
C LEU A 112 -10.54 6.63 9.75
N THR A 113 -11.57 7.23 9.17
CA THR A 113 -11.60 7.59 7.74
C THR A 113 -11.77 9.09 7.59
N ALA A 114 -10.96 9.69 6.72
CA ALA A 114 -11.12 11.06 6.26
C ALA A 114 -11.88 11.11 4.95
N HIS A 115 -12.79 12.09 4.88
CA HIS A 115 -13.57 12.42 3.70
C HIS A 115 -13.31 13.89 3.35
N SER A 116 -13.07 14.16 2.07
CA SER A 116 -12.83 15.52 1.58
C SER A 116 -13.28 15.65 0.12
N ILE A 117 -13.56 16.88 -0.30
CA ILE A 117 -13.79 17.23 -1.70
C ILE A 117 -12.62 18.12 -2.11
N ASP A 118 -11.95 17.79 -3.21
CA ASP A 118 -10.84 18.59 -3.74
C ASP A 118 -11.31 19.72 -4.66
N ASN A 119 -10.35 20.44 -5.24
CA ASN A 119 -10.61 21.57 -6.13
C ASN A 119 -11.28 21.17 -7.45
N ASP A 120 -11.15 19.90 -7.86
CA ASP A 120 -11.77 19.35 -9.06
C ASP A 120 -13.16 18.76 -8.77
N TRP A 121 -13.71 19.03 -7.57
CA TRP A 121 -14.98 18.53 -7.08
C TRP A 121 -15.02 17.00 -6.95
N MET A 122 -13.88 16.37 -6.77
CA MET A 122 -13.78 14.92 -6.60
C MET A 122 -13.87 14.55 -5.12
N LEU A 123 -14.75 13.59 -4.80
CA LEU A 123 -14.86 13.04 -3.46
C LEU A 123 -13.70 12.08 -3.17
N HIS A 124 -12.94 12.37 -2.13
CA HIS A 124 -11.86 11.52 -1.63
C HIS A 124 -12.22 10.91 -0.28
N LYS A 125 -12.18 9.58 -0.22
CA LYS A 125 -12.30 8.77 1.00
C LYS A 125 -10.98 8.08 1.26
N ARG A 126 -10.37 8.29 2.42
CA ARG A 126 -9.05 7.75 2.79
C ARG A 126 -9.05 7.24 4.22
N VAL A 127 -8.65 6.00 4.42
CA VAL A 127 -8.43 5.45 5.77
C VAL A 127 -7.15 6.06 6.33
N LEU A 128 -7.26 6.69 7.50
CA LEU A 128 -6.13 7.32 8.19
C LEU A 128 -5.48 6.37 9.19
N ASN A 129 -6.30 5.57 9.87
CA ASN A 129 -5.83 4.63 10.88
C ASN A 129 -6.79 3.46 11.02
N PHE A 130 -6.22 2.29 11.26
CA PHE A 130 -6.93 1.07 11.58
C PHE A 130 -6.22 0.44 12.77
N CYS A 131 -6.87 0.42 13.93
CA CYS A 131 -6.23 -0.01 15.17
C CYS A 131 -7.20 -0.75 16.08
N LEU A 132 -6.63 -1.45 17.07
CA LEU A 132 -7.39 -1.95 18.20
C LEU A 132 -7.69 -0.80 19.16
N ALA A 133 -8.94 -0.65 19.54
CA ALA A 133 -9.36 0.22 20.64
C ALA A 133 -9.45 -0.59 21.92
N GLU A 134 -8.97 -0.05 23.03
CA GLU A 134 -9.04 -0.75 24.32
C GLU A 134 -10.51 -0.97 24.76
N ASN A 135 -11.38 -0.03 24.45
CA ASN A 135 -12.82 -0.06 24.75
C ASN A 135 -13.58 0.99 23.91
N HIS A 136 -14.91 0.95 23.96
CA HIS A 136 -15.79 1.88 23.22
C HIS A 136 -16.09 3.20 23.95
N LYS A 137 -15.30 3.57 24.97
CA LYS A 137 -15.51 4.85 25.66
C LYS A 137 -15.06 6.00 24.77
N GLY A 138 -15.83 7.09 24.77
CA GLY A 138 -15.54 8.28 23.98
C GLY A 138 -14.13 8.84 24.21
N GLU A 139 -13.63 8.82 25.45
CA GLU A 139 -12.27 9.27 25.79
C GLU A 139 -11.17 8.43 25.12
N THR A 140 -11.32 7.10 25.10
CA THR A 140 -10.37 6.18 24.46
C THR A 140 -10.33 6.42 22.97
N ILE A 141 -11.50 6.54 22.35
CA ILE A 141 -11.64 6.83 20.93
C ILE A 141 -11.05 8.20 20.59
N ALA A 142 -11.35 9.24 21.38
CA ALA A 142 -10.82 10.59 21.18
C ALA A 142 -9.29 10.62 21.22
N LYS A 143 -8.67 9.94 22.19
CA LYS A 143 -7.20 9.80 22.26
C LYS A 143 -6.61 9.07 21.05
N ALA A 144 -7.29 8.03 20.55
CA ALA A 144 -6.85 7.31 19.36
C ALA A 144 -6.91 8.20 18.10
N VAL A 145 -7.96 9.03 17.97
CA VAL A 145 -8.09 10.03 16.91
C VAL A 145 -6.98 11.08 17.03
N GLU A 146 -6.79 11.66 18.20
CA GLU A 146 -5.74 12.66 18.45
C GLU A 146 -4.36 12.11 18.09
N LYS A 147 -4.02 10.91 18.57
CA LYS A 147 -2.75 10.25 18.24
C LYS A 147 -2.57 10.04 16.74
N CYS A 148 -3.62 9.66 16.01
CA CYS A 148 -3.56 9.49 14.57
C CYS A 148 -3.30 10.82 13.84
N LEU A 149 -3.97 11.90 14.26
CA LEU A 149 -3.86 13.20 13.60
C LEU A 149 -2.54 13.92 13.91
N MET A 150 -1.88 13.59 15.02
CA MET A 150 -0.60 14.17 15.43
C MET A 150 0.63 13.39 14.94
N ALA A 151 0.45 12.16 14.46
CA ALA A 151 1.53 11.33 13.89
C ALA A 151 2.04 11.91 12.57
#